data_AF-A0A5A5RG44-F1
#
_entry.id   AF-A0A5A5RG44-F1
#
_cell.length_a   1.000
_cell.length_b   1.000
_cell.length_c   1.000
_cell.angle_alpha   90.00
_cell.angle_beta   90.00
_cell.angle_gamma   90.00
#
_symmetry.space_group_name_H-M   'P 1'
#
loop_
_entity.id
_entity.type
_entity.pdbx_description
1 polymer ?
#
loop_
_entity_poly.entity_id
_entity_poly.type
_entity_poly.pdbx_seq_one_letter_code
_entity_poly.pdbx_strand_id
1 'polypeptide(L)'
;MLSSIVRECKAKISPLLTVCPKQLNFISLERLIRHKSLKLMLIFFGIGILLFLGCSSSLQSQVATDFNNDSLKGNYALIDKGNGGQPNAGVTLINFDGRGKFTGSTTQNFPGANAGTRTIAKATFTGNYTLEKQGIGTGQIITNLPDGSTSENKLNLVVTKAKIIDQKREAEELFLIPQNLTPANGLETVVAKRLPDEGKFTNASLQGNYSYTIIGEGGQSPIAGLGILTCDGKGNCSGNIAINRPGASAGERTVTTTSSVMPYTINSDGTGTATPPNESEIVLLITKAEVVNDLKVAQEMFFIVNQLDSATGNLLKGFVTKISD
;
A
#
# COMPACT_ATOMS: atom_id res chain seq x y z
N MET A 1 -38.94 -44.90 -30.31
CA MET A 1 -38.66 -43.78 -29.37
C MET A 1 -37.17 -43.54 -29.10
N LEU A 2 -36.26 -44.50 -29.35
CA LEU A 2 -34.81 -44.25 -29.37
C LEU A 2 -34.24 -43.73 -30.71
N SER A 3 -35.07 -43.62 -31.76
CA SER A 3 -34.64 -43.17 -33.10
C SER A 3 -34.80 -41.67 -33.36
N SER A 4 -35.48 -40.91 -32.49
CA SER A 4 -35.59 -39.44 -32.63
C SER A 4 -34.52 -38.69 -31.82
N ILE A 5 -34.01 -39.27 -30.73
CA ILE A 5 -32.99 -38.64 -29.88
C ILE A 5 -31.61 -38.63 -30.58
N VAL A 6 -31.30 -39.63 -31.40
CA VAL A 6 -30.05 -39.67 -32.20
C VAL A 6 -30.04 -38.62 -33.32
N ARG A 7 -31.22 -38.13 -33.74
CA ARG A 7 -31.35 -37.16 -34.83
C ARG A 7 -31.23 -35.70 -34.35
N GLU A 8 -31.46 -35.43 -33.07
CA GLU A 8 -31.34 -34.09 -32.48
C GLU A 8 -29.93 -33.73 -31.99
N CYS A 9 -29.09 -34.69 -31.60
CA CYS A 9 -27.69 -34.41 -31.24
C CYS A 9 -26.80 -34.10 -32.45
N LYS A 10 -27.22 -34.45 -33.67
CA LYS A 10 -26.45 -34.20 -34.90
C LYS A 10 -26.65 -32.80 -35.51
N ALA A 11 -27.64 -32.04 -35.01
CA ALA A 11 -28.03 -30.74 -35.58
C ALA A 11 -27.54 -29.52 -34.78
N LYS A 12 -26.89 -29.70 -33.62
CA LYS A 12 -26.39 -28.59 -32.78
C LYS A 12 -24.87 -28.48 -32.66
N ILE A 13 -24.11 -29.33 -33.34
CA ILE A 13 -22.63 -29.26 -33.42
C ILE A 13 -22.21 -28.99 -34.87
N SER A 14 -22.80 -27.96 -35.48
CA SER A 14 -22.57 -27.59 -36.88
C SER A 14 -22.17 -26.12 -37.09
N PRO A 15 -21.55 -25.46 -36.09
CA PRO A 15 -20.59 -24.42 -36.46
C PRO A 15 -19.41 -24.38 -35.48
N LEU A 16 -18.57 -25.41 -35.45
CA LEU A 16 -17.24 -25.35 -34.85
C LEU A 16 -16.50 -26.60 -35.29
N LEU A 17 -15.81 -26.51 -36.44
CA LEU A 17 -14.65 -27.30 -36.87
C LEU A 17 -14.38 -26.99 -38.35
N THR A 18 -13.88 -25.78 -38.60
CA THR A 18 -12.95 -25.55 -39.71
C THR A 18 -11.55 -25.61 -39.13
N VAL A 19 -10.64 -26.26 -39.86
CA VAL A 19 -9.20 -26.41 -39.62
C VAL A 19 -8.79 -27.61 -38.74
N CYS A 20 -8.55 -28.76 -39.39
CA CYS A 20 -7.23 -29.41 -39.51
C CYS A 20 -7.38 -30.95 -39.71
N PRO A 21 -6.79 -31.56 -40.76
CA PRO A 21 -6.95 -32.98 -41.03
C PRO A 21 -5.80 -33.79 -40.43
N LYS A 22 -6.10 -34.80 -39.59
CA LYS A 22 -5.21 -35.96 -39.40
C LYS A 22 -6.02 -37.23 -39.22
N GLN A 23 -5.59 -38.24 -39.97
CA GLN A 23 -6.15 -39.56 -40.15
C GLN A 23 -6.40 -40.31 -38.83
N LEU A 24 -7.52 -41.02 -38.76
CA LEU A 24 -7.62 -42.22 -37.92
C LEU A 24 -8.39 -43.31 -38.68
N ASN A 25 -7.73 -44.47 -38.81
CA ASN A 25 -8.20 -45.67 -39.47
C ASN A 25 -9.40 -46.28 -38.72
N PHE A 26 -10.46 -46.58 -39.46
CA PHE A 26 -11.56 -47.42 -39.00
C PHE A 26 -11.15 -48.89 -39.03
N ILE A 27 -11.01 -49.52 -37.86
CA ILE A 27 -11.01 -50.99 -37.75
C ILE A 27 -12.47 -51.43 -37.59
N SER A 28 -12.91 -52.21 -38.57
CA SER A 28 -14.17 -52.94 -38.62
C SER A 28 -14.31 -53.88 -37.42
N LEU A 29 -15.43 -53.78 -36.69
CA LEU A 29 -15.83 -54.72 -35.65
C LEU A 29 -17.09 -55.49 -36.10
N GLU A 30 -17.04 -56.12 -37.27
CA GLU A 30 -17.98 -57.17 -37.65
C GLU A 30 -17.35 -58.54 -37.40
N ARG A 31 -17.68 -59.16 -36.26
CA ARG A 31 -17.77 -60.62 -36.01
C ARG A 31 -17.69 -60.89 -34.51
N LEU A 32 -18.85 -61.01 -33.85
CA LEU A 32 -19.04 -61.99 -32.77
C LEU A 32 -20.54 -62.19 -32.47
N ILE A 33 -21.28 -62.74 -33.43
CA ILE A 33 -22.56 -63.40 -33.14
C ILE A 33 -22.47 -64.81 -33.69
N ARG A 34 -22.16 -65.77 -32.81
CA ARG A 34 -22.52 -67.20 -32.90
C ARG A 34 -22.01 -67.90 -31.65
N HIS A 35 -22.87 -68.11 -30.67
CA HIS A 35 -23.28 -69.46 -30.30
C HIS A 35 -24.39 -69.40 -29.25
N LYS A 36 -25.43 -70.22 -29.52
CA LYS A 36 -26.58 -70.48 -28.67
C LYS A 36 -26.16 -71.27 -27.43
N SER A 37 -27.03 -71.20 -26.42
CA SER A 37 -27.12 -72.02 -25.20
C SER A 37 -26.11 -71.76 -24.09
N LEU A 38 -26.48 -70.88 -23.15
CA LEU A 38 -26.49 -71.26 -21.73
C LEU A 38 -27.37 -70.28 -20.96
N LYS A 39 -28.63 -70.68 -20.71
CA LYS A 39 -29.40 -70.12 -19.61
C LYS A 39 -28.76 -70.59 -18.31
N LEU A 40 -28.88 -69.76 -17.28
CA LEU A 40 -28.66 -70.06 -15.86
C LEU A 40 -27.24 -69.76 -15.36
N MET A 41 -27.22 -69.01 -14.26
CA MET A 41 -26.12 -68.87 -13.30
C MET A 41 -25.06 -67.81 -13.63
N LEU A 42 -25.32 -66.58 -13.19
CA LEU A 42 -24.36 -65.66 -12.54
C LEU A 42 -25.10 -64.35 -12.16
N ILE A 43 -26.11 -64.51 -11.31
CA ILE A 43 -26.44 -63.52 -10.29
C ILE A 43 -25.31 -63.66 -9.26
N PHE A 44 -24.71 -62.54 -8.84
CA PHE A 44 -23.49 -62.41 -8.01
C PHE A 44 -22.14 -62.44 -8.74
N PHE A 45 -21.87 -61.39 -9.54
CA PHE A 45 -20.51 -60.86 -9.70
C PHE A 45 -20.57 -59.36 -10.00
N GLY A 46 -20.06 -58.54 -9.07
CA GLY A 46 -19.60 -57.18 -9.38
C GLY A 46 -20.62 -56.03 -9.30
N ILE A 47 -21.11 -55.73 -8.10
CA ILE A 47 -21.28 -54.33 -7.71
C ILE A 47 -19.87 -53.72 -7.72
N GLY A 48 -19.56 -52.93 -8.75
CA GLY A 48 -18.26 -52.29 -8.88
C GLY A 48 -17.80 -52.27 -10.32
N ILE A 49 -18.01 -51.13 -10.99
CA ILE A 49 -17.18 -50.50 -12.02
C ILE A 49 -18.06 -49.47 -12.78
N LEU A 50 -17.58 -48.22 -12.79
CA LEU A 50 -17.99 -47.06 -13.62
C LEU A 50 -19.14 -46.14 -13.15
N LEU A 51 -19.04 -45.69 -11.89
CA LEU A 51 -19.52 -44.37 -11.42
C LEU A 51 -18.39 -43.31 -11.41
N PHE A 52 -17.55 -43.28 -12.45
CA PHE A 52 -16.53 -42.24 -12.60
C PHE A 52 -16.45 -41.74 -14.05
N LEU A 53 -17.58 -41.29 -14.59
CA LEU A 53 -17.52 -40.08 -15.42
C LEU A 53 -17.36 -38.92 -14.44
N GLY A 54 -16.15 -38.80 -13.90
CA GLY A 54 -15.69 -37.52 -13.42
C GLY A 54 -15.78 -36.59 -14.62
N CYS A 55 -16.82 -35.77 -14.66
CA CYS A 55 -16.64 -34.42 -15.15
C CYS A 55 -15.44 -33.91 -14.35
N SER A 56 -14.26 -33.97 -14.96
CA SER A 56 -13.22 -33.02 -14.66
C SER A 56 -13.84 -31.68 -15.05
N SER A 57 -14.65 -31.11 -14.15
CA SER A 57 -14.61 -29.67 -13.98
C SER A 57 -13.15 -29.44 -13.74
N SER A 58 -12.44 -29.00 -14.79
CA SER A 58 -11.22 -28.27 -14.58
C SER A 58 -11.59 -27.26 -13.51
N LEU A 59 -11.09 -27.46 -12.30
CA LEU A 59 -10.79 -26.36 -11.40
C LEU A 59 -9.80 -25.55 -12.21
N GLN A 60 -10.34 -24.73 -13.10
CA GLN A 60 -9.63 -23.64 -13.71
C GLN A 60 -9.24 -22.86 -12.48
N SER A 61 -7.97 -22.99 -12.11
CA SER A 61 -7.34 -22.19 -11.07
C SER A 61 -7.72 -20.77 -11.42
N GLN A 62 -8.73 -20.26 -10.72
CA GLN A 62 -9.21 -18.92 -10.90
C GLN A 62 -8.06 -18.11 -10.34
N VAL A 63 -7.19 -17.63 -11.23
CA VAL A 63 -6.18 -16.63 -10.90
C VAL A 63 -6.90 -15.65 -9.98
N ALA A 64 -6.46 -15.53 -8.73
CA ALA A 64 -7.13 -14.69 -7.75
C ALA A 64 -6.86 -13.22 -8.12
N THR A 65 -7.55 -12.76 -9.16
CA THR A 65 -7.46 -11.42 -9.71
C THR A 65 -8.20 -10.41 -8.85
N ASP A 66 -9.08 -10.86 -7.96
CA ASP A 66 -9.84 -10.00 -7.07
C ASP A 66 -9.03 -9.66 -5.82
N PHE A 67 -9.20 -8.44 -5.32
CA PHE A 67 -8.68 -8.07 -4.01
C PHE A 67 -9.44 -8.78 -2.88
N ASN A 68 -8.77 -8.97 -1.75
CA ASN A 68 -9.37 -9.42 -0.49
C ASN A 68 -8.52 -8.93 0.69
N ASN A 69 -8.89 -9.23 1.94
CA ASN A 69 -8.11 -8.76 3.10
C ASN A 69 -6.63 -9.16 3.04
N ASP A 70 -6.31 -10.35 2.53
CA ASP A 70 -4.94 -10.84 2.42
C ASP A 70 -4.11 -10.01 1.42
N SER A 71 -4.75 -9.28 0.50
CA SER A 71 -4.09 -8.29 -0.37
C SER A 71 -3.46 -7.12 0.39
N LEU A 72 -3.94 -6.78 1.59
CA LEU A 72 -3.37 -5.70 2.39
C LEU A 72 -2.27 -6.17 3.34
N LYS A 73 -2.05 -7.48 3.49
CA LYS A 73 -1.10 -8.01 4.49
C LYS A 73 0.28 -7.35 4.37
N GLY A 74 0.84 -6.93 5.49
CA GLY A 74 2.19 -6.37 5.56
C GLY A 74 2.27 -5.03 6.30
N ASN A 75 3.47 -4.45 6.27
CA ASN A 75 3.76 -3.16 6.89
C ASN A 75 3.60 -2.02 5.87
N TYR A 76 2.99 -0.91 6.28
CA TYR A 76 2.84 0.29 5.45
C TYR A 76 3.30 1.51 6.21
N ALA A 77 3.98 2.40 5.49
CA ALA A 77 4.31 3.75 5.89
C ALA A 77 3.21 4.70 5.39
N LEU A 78 2.62 5.46 6.30
CA LEU A 78 1.47 6.32 6.07
C LEU A 78 1.87 7.78 6.27
N ILE A 79 1.39 8.62 5.36
CA ILE A 79 1.51 10.07 5.44
C ILE A 79 0.11 10.62 5.66
N ASP A 80 -0.08 11.26 6.80
CA ASP A 80 -1.34 11.91 7.15
C ASP A 80 -1.25 13.41 6.80
N LYS A 81 -2.23 13.92 6.09
CA LYS A 81 -2.31 15.33 5.70
C LYS A 81 -3.65 15.90 6.11
N GLY A 82 -3.63 16.89 6.99
CA GLY A 82 -4.79 17.73 7.28
C GLY A 82 -5.07 18.70 6.14
N ASN A 83 -6.32 18.73 5.69
CA ASN A 83 -6.81 19.64 4.66
C ASN A 83 -7.94 20.50 5.24
N GLY A 84 -7.89 21.81 4.99
CA GLY A 84 -8.79 22.75 5.65
C GLY A 84 -8.48 22.89 7.14
N GLY A 85 -9.14 23.86 7.80
CA GLY A 85 -8.83 24.20 9.19
C GLY A 85 -7.38 24.68 9.36
N GLN A 86 -6.81 24.44 10.55
CA GLN A 86 -5.39 24.70 10.79
C GLN A 86 -4.53 23.51 10.32
N PRO A 87 -3.37 23.74 9.70
CA PRO A 87 -2.58 22.67 9.09
C PRO A 87 -2.12 21.64 10.12
N ASN A 88 -2.26 20.36 9.79
CA ASN A 88 -1.65 19.24 10.50
C ASN A 88 -1.03 18.26 9.52
N ALA A 89 -0.06 17.48 9.99
CA ALA A 89 0.53 16.40 9.23
C ALA A 89 1.01 15.31 10.20
N GLY A 90 1.10 14.08 9.71
CA GLY A 90 1.55 12.96 10.51
C GLY A 90 2.34 11.94 9.72
N VAL A 91 3.11 11.16 10.47
CA VAL A 91 3.75 9.94 10.00
C VAL A 91 3.21 8.77 10.80
N THR A 92 2.81 7.73 10.08
CA THR A 92 2.12 6.59 10.67
C THR A 92 2.73 5.28 10.15
N LEU A 93 2.83 4.29 11.02
CA LEU A 93 3.18 2.92 10.66
C LEU A 93 2.01 2.02 11.01
N ILE A 94 1.61 1.17 10.06
CA ILE A 94 0.53 0.21 10.23
C ILE A 94 0.97 -1.17 9.76
N ASN A 95 0.58 -2.19 10.51
CA ASN A 95 0.69 -3.59 10.14
C ASN A 95 -0.72 -4.15 9.91
N PHE A 96 -1.00 -4.59 8.69
CA PHE A 96 -2.21 -5.33 8.36
C PHE A 96 -1.92 -6.83 8.44
N ASP A 97 -2.80 -7.58 9.13
CA ASP A 97 -2.62 -9.02 9.34
C ASP A 97 -3.07 -9.90 8.16
N GLY A 98 -3.67 -9.31 7.13
CA GLY A 98 -4.31 -10.00 6.00
C GLY A 98 -5.66 -10.68 6.31
N ARG A 99 -6.17 -10.55 7.54
CA ARG A 99 -7.35 -11.24 8.07
C ARG A 99 -8.40 -10.27 8.64
N GLY A 100 -8.25 -8.98 8.36
CA GLY A 100 -9.20 -7.94 8.75
C GLY A 100 -8.87 -7.24 10.06
N LYS A 101 -7.65 -7.36 10.60
CA LYS A 101 -7.16 -6.54 11.73
C LYS A 101 -5.87 -5.81 11.39
N PHE A 102 -5.68 -4.67 12.05
CA PHE A 102 -4.41 -3.96 11.99
C PHE A 102 -4.02 -3.40 13.35
N THR A 103 -2.72 -3.16 13.49
CA THR A 103 -2.12 -2.43 14.61
C THR A 103 -1.13 -1.42 14.08
N GLY A 104 -0.80 -0.41 14.87
CA GLY A 104 0.17 0.57 14.44
C GLY A 104 0.46 1.66 15.46
N SER A 105 1.25 2.62 15.01
CA SER A 105 1.63 3.81 15.76
C SER A 105 1.66 5.03 14.86
N THR A 106 1.48 6.20 15.45
CA THR A 106 1.46 7.46 14.72
C THR A 106 2.18 8.55 15.52
N THR A 107 2.82 9.46 14.79
CA THR A 107 3.32 10.74 15.29
C THR A 107 2.67 11.85 14.48
N GLN A 108 1.79 12.61 15.12
CA GLN A 108 1.04 13.70 14.52
C GLN A 108 1.56 15.05 15.01
N ASN A 109 1.72 15.99 14.08
CA ASN A 109 1.95 17.39 14.38
C ASN A 109 0.63 18.14 14.28
N PHE A 110 0.03 18.46 15.43
CA PHE A 110 -1.22 19.22 15.54
C PHE A 110 -0.97 20.68 15.95
N PRO A 111 -1.91 21.58 15.64
CA PRO A 111 -1.94 22.89 16.29
C PRO A 111 -2.03 22.76 17.81
N GLY A 112 -1.32 23.64 18.51
CA GLY A 112 -1.40 23.77 19.96
C GLY A 112 -2.58 24.63 20.42
N ALA A 113 -2.73 24.78 21.73
CA ALA A 113 -3.81 25.56 22.33
C ALA A 113 -3.74 27.06 21.99
N ASN A 114 -2.54 27.57 21.65
CA ASN A 114 -2.30 28.97 21.32
C ASN A 114 -1.98 29.10 19.83
N ALA A 115 -2.34 30.24 19.24
CA ALA A 115 -1.97 30.53 17.86
C ALA A 115 -0.45 30.47 17.68
N GLY A 116 0.00 29.78 16.64
CA GLY A 116 1.42 29.64 16.33
C GLY A 116 2.15 28.54 17.11
N THR A 117 1.53 27.89 18.11
CA THR A 117 2.15 26.77 18.82
C THR A 117 1.76 25.43 18.21
N ARG A 118 2.61 24.42 18.40
CA ARG A 118 2.43 23.06 17.88
C ARG A 118 2.54 22.03 18.99
N THR A 119 1.81 20.93 18.83
CA THR A 119 1.86 19.77 19.72
C THR A 119 2.21 18.54 18.89
N ILE A 120 3.26 17.83 19.30
CA ILE A 120 3.60 16.52 18.74
C ILE A 120 2.91 15.44 19.57
N ALA A 121 1.87 14.82 19.02
CA ALA A 121 1.15 13.74 19.64
C ALA A 121 1.66 12.39 19.11
N LYS A 122 1.99 11.48 20.02
CA LYS A 122 2.34 10.10 19.70
C LYS A 122 1.26 9.18 20.23
N ALA A 123 0.83 8.21 19.43
CA ALA A 123 -0.22 7.29 19.84
C ALA A 123 0.01 5.91 19.22
N THR A 124 -0.58 4.89 19.83
CA THR A 124 -0.73 3.55 19.24
C THR A 124 -2.19 3.32 18.90
N PHE A 125 -2.46 2.40 18.00
CA PHE A 125 -3.82 2.08 17.63
C PHE A 125 -3.99 0.62 17.24
N THR A 126 -5.23 0.18 17.31
CA THR A 126 -5.68 -1.10 16.75
C THR A 126 -6.92 -0.85 15.92
N GLY A 127 -7.27 -1.77 15.05
CA GLY A 127 -8.48 -1.63 14.26
C GLY A 127 -8.84 -2.87 13.47
N ASN A 128 -9.96 -2.74 12.76
CA ASN A 128 -10.48 -3.74 11.86
C ASN A 128 -10.69 -3.16 10.46
N TYR A 129 -10.68 -4.02 9.45
CA TYR A 129 -10.97 -3.62 8.08
C TYR A 129 -11.58 -4.76 7.26
N THR A 130 -12.27 -4.37 6.20
CA THR A 130 -12.75 -5.27 5.15
C THR A 130 -12.40 -4.67 3.80
N LEU A 131 -11.81 -5.49 2.92
CA LEU A 131 -11.50 -5.13 1.54
C LEU A 131 -12.37 -5.93 0.59
N GLU A 132 -13.08 -5.22 -0.27
CA GLU A 132 -13.90 -5.81 -1.32
C GLU A 132 -13.08 -6.13 -2.57
N LYS A 133 -13.66 -6.91 -3.49
CA LYS A 133 -13.00 -7.46 -4.67
C LYS A 133 -12.37 -6.42 -5.61
N GLN A 134 -12.97 -5.24 -5.65
CA GLN A 134 -12.55 -4.08 -6.45
C GLN A 134 -11.46 -3.23 -5.77
N GLY A 135 -11.02 -3.58 -4.55
CA GLY A 135 -10.00 -2.84 -3.83
C GLY A 135 -10.52 -1.62 -3.08
N ILE A 136 -11.84 -1.50 -2.90
CA ILE A 136 -12.47 -0.53 -1.99
C ILE A 136 -12.69 -1.23 -0.66
N GLY A 137 -12.47 -0.53 0.44
CA GLY A 137 -12.67 -1.08 1.77
C GLY A 137 -13.16 -0.06 2.78
N THR A 138 -13.56 -0.59 3.93
CA THR A 138 -13.90 0.21 5.11
C THR A 138 -13.17 -0.37 6.31
N GLY A 139 -13.04 0.43 7.36
CA GLY A 139 -12.46 0.00 8.61
C GLY A 139 -12.83 0.89 9.77
N GLN A 140 -12.34 0.51 10.94
CA GLN A 140 -12.48 1.25 12.18
C GLN A 140 -11.15 1.23 12.90
N ILE A 141 -10.69 2.40 13.31
CA ILE A 141 -9.49 2.60 14.11
C ILE A 141 -9.88 3.03 15.52
N ILE A 142 -9.21 2.43 16.50
CA ILE A 142 -9.26 2.79 17.91
C ILE A 142 -7.86 3.24 18.31
N THR A 143 -7.71 4.53 18.53
CA THR A 143 -6.45 5.19 18.91
C THR A 143 -6.36 5.28 20.43
N ASN A 144 -5.26 4.79 20.99
CA ASN A 144 -4.93 4.91 22.41
C ASN A 144 -4.07 6.16 22.60
N LEU A 145 -4.61 7.16 23.30
CA LEU A 145 -3.96 8.44 23.50
C LEU A 145 -3.03 8.40 24.73
N PRO A 146 -2.01 9.28 24.81
CA PRO A 146 -1.07 9.31 25.93
C PRO A 146 -1.69 9.54 27.31
N ASP A 147 -2.86 10.18 27.36
CA ASP A 147 -3.61 10.43 28.60
C ASP A 147 -4.42 9.21 29.08
N GLY A 148 -4.32 8.08 28.37
CA GLY A 148 -5.05 6.84 28.65
C GLY A 148 -6.45 6.80 28.06
N SER A 149 -6.94 7.89 27.46
CA SER A 149 -8.22 7.89 26.75
C SER A 149 -8.11 7.19 25.40
N THR A 150 -9.27 6.87 24.81
CA THR A 150 -9.34 6.33 23.45
C THR A 150 -10.20 7.20 22.55
N SER A 151 -9.87 7.19 21.26
CA SER A 151 -10.66 7.82 20.21
C SER A 151 -10.95 6.80 19.12
N GLU A 152 -12.18 6.81 18.62
CA GLU A 152 -12.61 5.93 17.54
C GLU A 152 -12.87 6.75 16.27
N ASN A 153 -12.44 6.21 15.12
CA ASN A 153 -12.77 6.78 13.82
C ASN A 153 -13.06 5.67 12.81
N LYS A 154 -13.99 5.93 11.90
CA LYS A 154 -14.23 5.05 10.76
C LYS A 154 -13.36 5.47 9.60
N LEU A 155 -12.94 4.50 8.80
CA LEU A 155 -12.06 4.69 7.66
C LEU A 155 -12.77 4.22 6.40
N ASN A 156 -12.67 5.00 5.33
CA ASN A 156 -12.85 4.51 3.98
C ASN A 156 -11.47 4.38 3.34
N LEU A 157 -11.23 3.31 2.58
CA LEU A 157 -9.95 3.11 1.88
C LEU A 157 -10.16 2.61 0.46
N VAL A 158 -9.18 2.90 -0.39
CA VAL A 158 -9.08 2.34 -1.74
C VAL A 158 -7.64 1.98 -2.05
N VAL A 159 -7.44 0.85 -2.71
CA VAL A 159 -6.14 0.45 -3.27
C VAL A 159 -5.88 1.27 -4.53
N THR A 160 -4.83 2.09 -4.53
CA THR A 160 -4.45 2.95 -5.66
C THR A 160 -3.35 2.33 -6.51
N LYS A 161 -2.54 1.44 -5.94
CA LYS A 161 -1.50 0.69 -6.64
C LYS A 161 -1.40 -0.73 -6.11
N ALA A 162 -1.19 -1.69 -7.01
CA ALA A 162 -1.04 -3.10 -6.67
C ALA A 162 -0.16 -3.82 -7.70
N LYS A 163 0.37 -4.97 -7.30
CA LYS A 163 1.04 -5.94 -8.16
C LYS A 163 0.44 -7.33 -7.98
N ILE A 164 0.76 -8.23 -8.91
CA ILE A 164 0.40 -9.65 -8.80
C ILE A 164 1.67 -10.42 -8.47
N ILE A 165 1.66 -11.14 -7.34
CA ILE A 165 2.71 -12.09 -6.96
C ILE A 165 2.01 -13.43 -6.71
N ASP A 166 2.50 -14.50 -7.33
CA ASP A 166 1.95 -15.86 -7.16
C ASP A 166 0.42 -15.93 -7.32
N GLN A 167 -0.09 -15.26 -8.36
CA GLN A 167 -1.52 -15.15 -8.67
C GLN A 167 -2.37 -14.42 -7.61
N LYS A 168 -1.77 -13.78 -6.63
CA LYS A 168 -2.42 -12.96 -5.60
C LYS A 168 -2.18 -11.48 -5.89
N ARG A 169 -3.24 -10.67 -5.80
CA ARG A 169 -3.09 -9.21 -5.75
C ARG A 169 -2.53 -8.78 -4.40
N GLU A 170 -1.43 -8.05 -4.43
CA GLU A 170 -0.86 -7.38 -3.27
C GLU A 170 -0.93 -5.88 -3.47
N ALA A 171 -1.52 -5.17 -2.51
CA ALA A 171 -1.54 -3.72 -2.52
C ALA A 171 -0.13 -3.17 -2.26
N GLU A 172 0.22 -2.13 -3.00
CA GLU A 172 1.46 -1.37 -2.85
C GLU A 172 1.18 0.04 -2.33
N GLU A 173 0.01 0.61 -2.67
CA GLU A 173 -0.40 1.92 -2.22
C GLU A 173 -1.90 1.97 -1.94
N LEU A 174 -2.28 2.66 -0.86
CA LEU A 174 -3.66 2.91 -0.47
C LEU A 174 -3.89 4.42 -0.31
N PHE A 175 -5.12 4.84 -0.56
CA PHE A 175 -5.63 6.13 -0.12
C PHE A 175 -6.72 5.90 0.92
N LEU A 176 -6.63 6.57 2.08
CA LEU A 176 -7.59 6.45 3.16
C LEU A 176 -8.16 7.81 3.56
N ILE A 177 -9.42 7.79 3.98
CA ILE A 177 -10.15 8.95 4.50
C ILE A 177 -10.78 8.54 5.84
N PRO A 178 -10.30 9.10 6.96
CA PRO A 178 -11.00 9.04 8.23
C PRO A 178 -12.30 9.86 8.17
N GLN A 179 -13.38 9.38 8.80
CA GLN A 179 -14.70 10.02 8.73
C GLN A 179 -14.82 11.24 9.65
N ASN A 180 -14.20 11.19 10.83
CA ASN A 180 -14.20 12.32 11.75
C ASN A 180 -13.14 13.34 11.36
N LEU A 181 -13.46 14.62 11.54
CA LEU A 181 -12.49 15.71 11.43
C LEU A 181 -11.45 15.63 12.55
N THR A 182 -10.28 16.19 12.30
CA THR A 182 -9.26 16.40 13.34
C THR A 182 -9.77 17.41 14.39
N PRO A 183 -9.18 17.47 15.59
CA PRO A 183 -9.56 18.46 16.61
C PRO A 183 -9.49 19.92 16.13
N ALA A 184 -8.73 20.19 15.06
CA ALA A 184 -8.62 21.50 14.42
C ALA A 184 -9.62 21.73 13.27
N ASN A 185 -10.66 20.89 13.18
CA ASN A 185 -11.67 20.88 12.12
C ASN A 185 -11.11 20.66 10.71
N GLY A 186 -9.94 20.02 10.59
CA GLY A 186 -9.36 19.62 9.32
C GLY A 186 -9.86 18.24 8.87
N LEU A 187 -10.04 18.04 7.57
CA LEU A 187 -10.24 16.71 6.99
C LEU A 187 -8.89 16.07 6.76
N GLU A 188 -8.64 14.93 7.41
CA GLU A 188 -7.43 14.17 7.18
C GLU A 188 -7.55 13.30 5.91
N THR A 189 -6.48 13.26 5.14
CA THR A 189 -6.30 12.31 4.03
C THR A 189 -4.99 11.59 4.23
N VAL A 190 -4.99 10.28 3.94
CA VAL A 190 -3.84 9.42 4.21
C VAL A 190 -3.41 8.69 2.95
N VAL A 191 -2.12 8.71 2.67
CA VAL A 191 -1.50 7.85 1.65
C VAL A 191 -0.66 6.81 2.37
N ALA A 192 -0.96 5.52 2.14
CA ALA A 192 -0.19 4.40 2.67
C ALA A 192 0.67 3.78 1.57
N LYS A 193 1.94 3.52 1.83
CA LYS A 193 2.85 2.81 0.92
C LYS A 193 3.41 1.57 1.60
N ARG A 194 3.32 0.42 0.92
CA ARG A 194 3.81 -0.84 1.47
C ARG A 194 5.34 -0.81 1.58
N LEU A 195 5.85 -1.23 2.74
CA LEU A 195 7.28 -1.41 3.00
C LEU A 195 7.71 -2.86 2.73
N PRO A 196 8.99 -3.10 2.42
CA PRO A 196 9.50 -4.47 2.34
C PRO A 196 9.34 -5.23 3.65
N ASP A 197 8.94 -6.50 3.55
CA ASP A 197 8.73 -7.37 4.71
C ASP A 197 10.07 -7.78 5.36
N GLU A 198 11.11 -7.98 4.54
CA GLU A 198 12.45 -8.39 4.98
C GLU A 198 13.45 -7.23 5.06
N GLY A 199 14.56 -7.43 5.77
CA GLY A 199 15.61 -6.46 5.96
C GLY A 199 15.39 -5.52 7.15
N LYS A 200 16.36 -4.65 7.40
CA LYS A 200 16.40 -3.74 8.55
C LYS A 200 16.58 -2.30 8.12
N PHE A 201 15.94 -1.39 8.85
CA PHE A 201 16.25 0.04 8.77
C PHE A 201 17.36 0.38 9.78
N THR A 202 18.30 1.20 9.34
CA THR A 202 19.38 1.79 10.16
C THR A 202 19.79 3.13 9.54
N ASN A 203 20.74 3.86 10.13
CA ASN A 203 21.29 5.07 9.48
C ASN A 203 21.85 4.79 8.08
N ALA A 204 22.38 3.59 7.83
CA ALA A 204 22.91 3.19 6.52
C ALA A 204 21.82 3.13 5.44
N SER A 205 20.55 3.03 5.83
CA SER A 205 19.41 3.08 4.91
C SER A 205 19.38 4.37 4.10
N LEU A 206 19.94 5.47 4.62
CA LEU A 206 19.95 6.76 3.94
C LEU A 206 21.24 7.06 3.18
N GLN A 207 22.15 6.10 3.00
CA GLN A 207 23.38 6.40 2.26
C GLN A 207 23.07 6.74 0.78
N GLY A 208 23.58 7.88 0.32
CA GLY A 208 23.51 8.30 -1.08
C GLY A 208 23.05 9.75 -1.30
N ASN A 209 22.70 10.06 -2.55
CA ASN A 209 22.20 11.37 -2.95
C ASN A 209 20.68 11.37 -3.06
N TYR A 210 20.07 12.45 -2.59
CA TYR A 210 18.63 12.61 -2.53
C TYR A 210 18.21 13.97 -3.04
N SER A 211 17.15 14.00 -3.84
CA SER A 211 16.40 15.21 -4.12
C SER A 211 15.54 15.54 -2.91
N TYR A 212 15.40 16.83 -2.64
CA TYR A 212 14.64 17.36 -1.52
C TYR A 212 13.57 18.30 -2.07
N THR A 213 12.35 18.21 -1.55
CA THR A 213 11.28 19.16 -1.83
C THR A 213 10.55 19.49 -0.53
N ILE A 214 10.17 20.76 -0.36
CA ILE A 214 9.44 21.26 0.80
C ILE A 214 8.31 22.16 0.35
N ILE A 215 7.17 22.05 1.04
CA ILE A 215 6.05 22.96 0.92
C ILE A 215 5.66 23.41 2.32
N GLY A 216 5.48 24.72 2.49
CA GLY A 216 4.93 25.32 3.69
C GLY A 216 3.52 25.82 3.44
N GLU A 217 2.58 25.40 4.28
CA GLU A 217 1.16 25.72 4.16
C GLU A 217 0.54 26.13 5.51
N GLY A 218 -0.62 26.80 5.41
CA GLY A 218 -1.47 27.19 6.55
C GLY A 218 -0.97 28.38 7.37
N GLY A 219 0.12 29.01 6.94
CA GLY A 219 0.58 30.31 7.42
C GLY A 219 0.05 31.49 6.59
N GLN A 220 0.68 32.66 6.74
CA GLN A 220 0.28 33.89 6.06
C GLN A 220 0.64 33.93 4.57
N SER A 221 1.73 33.25 4.17
CA SER A 221 2.17 33.23 2.79
C SER A 221 2.87 31.92 2.47
N PRO A 222 2.52 31.21 1.39
CA PRO A 222 3.09 29.90 1.10
C PRO A 222 4.59 29.98 0.82
N ILE A 223 5.30 28.90 1.17
CA ILE A 223 6.70 28.71 0.76
C ILE A 223 6.86 27.38 0.04
N ALA A 224 7.82 27.34 -0.87
CA ALA A 224 8.22 26.11 -1.54
C ALA A 224 9.73 26.11 -1.69
N GLY A 225 10.34 24.94 -1.60
CA GLY A 225 11.77 24.81 -1.78
C GLY A 225 12.14 23.46 -2.36
N LEU A 226 13.35 23.40 -2.89
CA LEU A 226 13.93 22.20 -3.46
C LEU A 226 15.44 22.19 -3.26
N GLY A 227 16.05 21.03 -3.34
CA GLY A 227 17.48 20.91 -3.17
C GLY A 227 18.00 19.51 -3.43
N ILE A 228 19.28 19.33 -3.17
CA ILE A 228 19.95 18.03 -3.17
C ILE A 228 20.66 17.88 -1.83
N LEU A 229 20.50 16.71 -1.22
CA LEU A 229 21.16 16.29 0.01
C LEU A 229 22.02 15.06 -0.29
N THR A 230 23.23 15.05 0.24
CA THR A 230 24.10 13.87 0.29
C THR A 230 24.17 13.38 1.72
N CYS A 231 23.78 12.13 1.95
CA CYS A 231 23.71 11.50 3.25
C CYS A 231 24.78 10.41 3.37
N ASP A 232 25.50 10.40 4.49
CA ASP A 232 26.69 9.57 4.70
C ASP A 232 26.40 8.14 5.16
N GLY A 233 25.15 7.82 5.49
CA GLY A 233 24.76 6.54 6.06
C GLY A 233 25.16 6.35 7.54
N LYS A 234 25.76 7.37 8.16
CA LYS A 234 26.30 7.37 9.53
C LYS A 234 25.57 8.35 10.44
N GLY A 235 24.60 9.09 9.92
CA GLY A 235 23.76 10.00 10.69
C GLY A 235 23.98 11.47 10.35
N ASN A 236 24.58 11.80 9.20
CA ASN A 236 24.63 13.17 8.71
C ASN A 236 24.24 13.26 7.23
N CYS A 237 23.41 14.23 6.92
CA CYS A 237 23.18 14.71 5.56
C CYS A 237 23.71 16.13 5.42
N SER A 238 24.17 16.49 4.22
CA SER A 238 24.53 17.87 3.89
C SER A 238 24.15 18.20 2.46
N GLY A 239 23.88 19.47 2.16
CA GLY A 239 23.53 19.85 0.81
C GLY A 239 23.10 21.31 0.69
N ASN A 240 22.53 21.65 -0.47
CA ASN A 240 22.04 22.99 -0.75
C ASN A 240 20.53 22.96 -1.00
N ILE A 241 19.83 23.93 -0.43
CA ILE A 241 18.38 24.07 -0.55
C ILE A 241 18.08 25.47 -1.06
N ALA A 242 17.36 25.56 -2.17
CA ALA A 242 16.78 26.79 -2.69
C ALA A 242 15.34 26.91 -2.19
N ILE A 243 15.01 28.00 -1.53
CA ILE A 243 13.68 28.24 -0.95
C ILE A 243 13.12 29.53 -1.53
N ASN A 244 11.94 29.42 -2.15
CA ASN A 244 11.12 30.54 -2.55
C ASN A 244 10.31 31.04 -1.33
N ARG A 245 10.59 32.25 -0.87
CA ARG A 245 9.98 32.89 0.29
C ARG A 245 9.34 34.24 -0.08
N PRO A 246 8.43 34.79 0.76
CA PRO A 246 7.97 36.18 0.60
C PRO A 246 9.15 37.17 0.64
N GLY A 247 9.07 38.20 -0.18
CA GLY A 247 9.98 39.35 -0.15
C GLY A 247 9.58 40.40 0.88
N ALA A 248 10.16 41.59 0.78
CA ALA A 248 9.89 42.68 1.73
C ALA A 248 8.49 43.27 1.55
N SER A 249 7.95 43.21 0.33
CA SER A 249 6.63 43.75 -0.01
C SER A 249 5.61 42.66 -0.37
N ALA A 250 4.32 42.97 -0.23
CA ALA A 250 3.24 42.07 -0.62
C ALA A 250 3.35 41.69 -2.11
N GLY A 251 3.30 40.40 -2.41
CA GLY A 251 3.45 39.85 -3.77
C GLY A 251 4.89 39.70 -4.25
N GLU A 252 5.87 40.28 -3.56
CA GLU A 252 7.29 40.07 -3.85
C GLU A 252 7.72 38.67 -3.42
N ARG A 253 8.61 38.04 -4.19
CA ARG A 253 9.18 36.71 -3.89
C ARG A 253 10.70 36.75 -4.06
N THR A 254 11.39 36.09 -3.15
CA THR A 254 12.84 35.89 -3.21
C THR A 254 13.17 34.42 -3.19
N VAL A 255 14.21 34.02 -3.92
CA VAL A 255 14.76 32.66 -3.86
C VAL A 255 16.12 32.74 -3.20
N THR A 256 16.23 32.16 -2.02
CA THR A 256 17.49 32.10 -1.27
C THR A 256 18.02 30.68 -1.31
N THR A 257 19.31 30.53 -1.61
CA THR A 257 19.99 29.24 -1.49
C THR A 257 20.78 29.21 -0.20
N THR A 258 20.60 28.17 0.60
CA THR A 258 21.36 27.94 1.82
C THR A 258 22.00 26.56 1.79
N SER A 259 23.21 26.44 2.32
CA SER A 259 23.75 25.15 2.69
C SER A 259 23.09 24.68 3.98
N SER A 260 22.83 23.39 4.09
CA SER A 260 22.25 22.77 5.27
C SER A 260 23.09 21.55 5.68
N VAL A 261 23.25 21.39 6.99
CA VAL A 261 23.79 20.17 7.61
C VAL A 261 22.70 19.64 8.51
N MET A 262 22.38 18.36 8.35
CA MET A 262 21.23 17.73 8.99
C MET A 262 21.69 16.42 9.62
N PRO A 263 22.12 16.45 10.90
CA PRO A 263 22.29 15.25 11.71
C PRO A 263 20.96 14.51 11.82
N TYR A 264 20.98 13.19 11.69
CA TYR A 264 19.78 12.36 11.70
C TYR A 264 19.99 11.02 12.43
N THR A 265 18.87 10.43 12.85
CA THR A 265 18.79 9.06 13.36
C THR A 265 17.62 8.32 12.72
N ILE A 266 17.83 7.05 12.36
CA ILE A 266 16.80 6.15 11.84
C ILE A 266 16.59 4.99 12.80
N ASN A 267 15.34 4.81 13.21
CA ASN A 267 14.88 3.70 14.03
C ASN A 267 14.70 2.44 13.18
N SER A 268 14.63 1.28 13.85
CA SER A 268 14.48 -0.02 13.18
C SER A 268 13.17 -0.20 12.42
N ASP A 269 12.16 0.62 12.71
CA ASP A 269 10.86 0.63 12.06
C ASP A 269 10.78 1.58 10.83
N GLY A 270 11.86 2.32 10.55
CA GLY A 270 11.95 3.26 9.44
C GLY A 270 11.48 4.68 9.76
N THR A 271 11.04 4.95 10.99
CA THR A 271 10.89 6.31 11.49
C THR A 271 12.25 6.91 11.82
N GLY A 272 12.32 8.22 11.97
CA GLY A 272 13.53 8.89 12.40
C GLY A 272 13.31 10.32 12.83
N THR A 273 14.40 10.94 13.26
CA THR A 273 14.44 12.38 13.52
C THR A 273 15.68 13.00 12.90
N ALA A 274 15.61 14.28 12.61
CA ALA A 274 16.75 15.09 12.24
C ALA A 274 16.68 16.47 12.89
N THR A 275 17.83 17.02 13.26
CA THR A 275 17.89 18.32 13.95
C THR A 275 19.00 19.17 13.34
N PRO A 276 18.69 19.97 12.29
CA PRO A 276 19.66 20.88 11.73
C PRO A 276 20.06 21.95 12.78
N PRO A 277 21.32 22.44 12.77
CA PRO A 277 21.77 23.47 13.70
C PRO A 277 20.90 24.73 13.64
N ASN A 278 20.43 25.20 14.81
CA ASN A 278 19.56 26.38 14.95
C ASN A 278 18.19 26.27 14.26
N GLU A 279 17.79 25.06 13.85
CA GLU A 279 16.47 24.80 13.28
C GLU A 279 15.64 23.90 14.22
N SER A 280 14.36 23.75 13.88
CA SER A 280 13.48 22.85 14.61
C SER A 280 13.76 21.39 14.28
N GLU A 281 13.51 20.51 15.24
CA GLU A 281 13.51 19.07 15.00
C GLU A 281 12.53 18.71 13.88
N ILE A 282 12.94 17.73 13.09
CA ILE A 282 12.22 17.17 11.96
C ILE A 282 11.88 15.73 12.30
N VAL A 283 10.62 15.33 12.10
CA VAL A 283 10.20 13.93 12.14
C VAL A 283 10.28 13.36 10.72
N LEU A 284 10.82 12.15 10.60
CA LEU A 284 11.06 11.44 9.34
C LEU A 284 10.31 10.10 9.31
N LEU A 285 9.87 9.70 8.12
CA LEU A 285 9.41 8.35 7.84
C LEU A 285 9.90 7.91 6.47
N ILE A 286 10.59 6.77 6.40
CA ILE A 286 10.90 6.12 5.13
C ILE A 286 9.60 5.52 4.57
N THR A 287 9.16 6.05 3.43
CA THR A 287 7.88 5.71 2.80
C THR A 287 8.03 4.73 1.65
N LYS A 288 9.25 4.58 1.12
CA LYS A 288 9.61 3.57 0.13
C LYS A 288 11.03 3.09 0.36
N ALA A 289 11.24 1.79 0.28
CA ALA A 289 12.57 1.19 0.43
C ALA A 289 12.74 -0.02 -0.50
N GLU A 290 14.01 -0.36 -0.76
CA GLU A 290 14.43 -1.58 -1.45
C GLU A 290 15.38 -2.36 -0.56
N VAL A 291 15.35 -3.68 -0.63
CA VAL A 291 16.22 -4.54 0.19
C VAL A 291 17.49 -4.86 -0.60
N VAL A 292 18.65 -4.47 -0.05
CA VAL A 292 19.97 -4.78 -0.59
C VAL A 292 20.82 -5.35 0.55
N ASN A 293 21.20 -6.62 0.46
CA ASN A 293 22.03 -7.29 1.48
C ASN A 293 21.47 -7.15 2.92
N ASP A 294 20.19 -7.49 3.15
CA ASP A 294 19.47 -7.34 4.44
C ASP A 294 19.26 -5.88 4.91
N LEU A 295 19.72 -4.88 4.16
CA LEU A 295 19.48 -3.46 4.44
C LEU A 295 18.29 -2.95 3.63
N LYS A 296 17.31 -2.32 4.29
CA LYS A 296 16.25 -1.56 3.61
C LYS A 296 16.82 -0.19 3.23
N VAL A 297 17.27 -0.03 2.00
CA VAL A 297 17.77 1.23 1.43
C VAL A 297 16.58 2.13 1.10
N ALA A 298 16.55 3.34 1.68
CA ALA A 298 15.47 4.29 1.49
C ALA A 298 15.49 4.84 0.06
N GLN A 299 14.34 4.76 -0.60
CA GLN A 299 14.07 5.32 -1.93
C GLN A 299 13.26 6.61 -1.83
N GLU A 300 12.42 6.72 -0.80
CA GLU A 300 11.61 7.91 -0.53
C GLU A 300 11.43 8.05 0.98
N MET A 301 11.43 9.29 1.47
CA MET A 301 11.06 9.67 2.82
C MET A 301 10.09 10.84 2.79
N PHE A 302 9.20 10.88 3.77
CA PHE A 302 8.41 12.05 4.10
C PHE A 302 8.93 12.68 5.40
N PHE A 303 8.86 14.00 5.49
CA PHE A 303 9.27 14.73 6.68
C PHE A 303 8.29 15.83 7.07
N ILE A 304 8.31 16.17 8.37
CA ILE A 304 7.56 17.26 8.96
C ILE A 304 8.50 18.04 9.89
N VAL A 305 8.56 19.36 9.74
CA VAL A 305 9.24 20.23 10.70
C VAL A 305 8.32 20.47 11.89
N ASN A 306 8.82 20.26 13.12
CA ASN A 306 7.97 20.26 14.31
C ASN A 306 7.33 21.62 14.61
N GLN A 307 8.07 22.71 14.39
CA GLN A 307 7.57 24.07 14.59
C GLN A 307 7.18 24.71 13.26
N LEU A 308 6.32 25.72 13.36
CA LEU A 308 6.00 26.57 12.23
C LEU A 308 7.22 27.40 11.83
N ASP A 309 7.36 27.68 10.54
CA ASP A 309 8.33 28.64 10.05
C ASP A 309 8.05 30.01 10.69
N SER A 310 9.02 30.55 11.42
CA SER A 310 8.82 31.77 12.22
C SER A 310 8.50 33.00 11.40
N ALA A 311 8.92 33.04 10.12
CA ALA A 311 8.67 34.16 9.22
C ALA A 311 7.27 34.11 8.60
N THR A 312 6.75 32.92 8.32
CA THR A 312 5.51 32.75 7.55
C THR A 312 4.37 32.12 8.33
N GLY A 313 4.64 31.50 9.46
CA GLY A 313 3.68 30.70 10.23
C GLY A 313 3.28 29.39 9.55
N ASN A 314 3.99 28.96 8.51
CA ASN A 314 3.65 27.74 7.78
C ASN A 314 4.11 26.49 8.52
N LEU A 315 3.31 25.42 8.44
CA LEU A 315 3.79 24.08 8.74
C LEU A 315 4.57 23.57 7.52
N LEU A 316 5.84 23.23 7.74
CA LEU A 316 6.71 22.75 6.67
C LEU A 316 6.72 21.22 6.62
N LYS A 317 6.49 20.69 5.42
CA LYS A 317 6.49 19.25 5.15
C LYS A 317 7.01 18.98 3.75
N GLY A 318 7.47 17.77 3.49
CA GLY A 318 8.05 17.50 2.18
C GLY A 318 8.51 16.08 1.97
N PHE A 319 9.12 15.86 0.81
CA PHE A 319 9.64 14.58 0.40
C PHE A 319 11.13 14.65 0.12
N VAL A 320 11.81 13.55 0.43
CA VAL A 320 13.20 13.30 0.08
C VAL A 320 13.25 12.03 -0.76
N THR A 321 13.69 12.11 -2.01
CA THR A 321 13.65 10.98 -2.96
C THR A 321 15.05 10.67 -3.45
N LYS A 322 15.45 9.40 -3.38
CA LYS A 322 16.78 8.96 -3.81
C LYS A 322 16.98 9.27 -5.30
N ILE A 323 18.11 9.87 -5.63
CA ILE A 323 18.53 10.08 -7.01
C ILE A 323 19.43 8.88 -7.36
N SER A 324 19.23 8.29 -8.54
CA SER A 324 20.13 7.23 -9.02
C SER A 324 21.54 7.77 -9.09
N ASP A 325 22.50 7.00 -8.58
CA ASP A 325 23.93 7.28 -8.71
C ASP A 325 24.39 7.23 -10.18
#